data_AF-A0NWG2-F1
#
_entry.id   AF-A0NWG2-F1
#
_cell.length_a   1.000
_cell.length_b   1.000
_cell.length_c   1.000
_cell.angle_alpha   90.00
_cell.angle_beta   90.00
_cell.angle_gamma   90.00
#
_symmetry.space_group_name_H-M   'P 1'
#
loop_
_entity.id
_entity.type
_entity.pdbx_description
1 polymer ?
#
loop_
_entity_poly.entity_id
_entity_poly.type
_entity_poly.pdbx_seq_one_letter_code
_entity_poly.pdbx_strand_id
1 'polypeptide(L)'
;MLRAAVAAKTPVGLKAKEVMDAGGLVSDEIVVGIIRDRIAEEDAKNGFILDGFPRTLAQAEALDEMLEANSLKLNAVLELRVDQSKLVDRIIKRAADAQAAGQPVRKDDDPEVFKQRLEAYNRDTAVVVPYYEKTGLLSVIDGMQSIDEVTASIDSVLQGLDEKV
;
A
#
# COMPACT_ATOMS: atom_id res chain seq x y z
N MET A 1 -5.34 8.01 2.12
CA MET A 1 -6.63 7.44 2.58
C MET A 1 -6.96 7.78 4.04
N LEU A 2 -6.25 7.25 5.06
CA LEU A 2 -6.53 7.52 6.49
C LEU A 2 -6.64 9.01 6.85
N ARG A 3 -5.68 9.83 6.41
CA ARG A 3 -5.69 11.29 6.63
C ARG A 3 -6.89 12.00 5.97
N ALA A 4 -7.34 11.50 4.81
CA ALA A 4 -8.49 12.07 4.10
C ALA A 4 -9.80 11.74 4.84
N ALA A 5 -9.96 10.51 5.32
CA ALA A 5 -11.12 10.12 6.14
C ALA A 5 -11.19 10.93 7.45
N VAL A 6 -10.04 11.17 8.10
CA VAL A 6 -9.94 12.05 9.28
C VAL A 6 -10.35 13.48 8.93
N ALA A 7 -9.84 14.03 7.82
CA ALA A 7 -10.17 15.39 7.38
C ALA A 7 -11.66 15.55 7.01
N ALA A 8 -12.25 14.52 6.39
CA ALA A 8 -13.67 14.47 6.02
C ALA A 8 -14.60 14.19 7.21
N LYS A 9 -14.06 13.87 8.40
CA LYS A 9 -14.81 13.58 9.63
C LYS A 9 -15.83 12.43 9.45
N THR A 10 -15.50 11.41 8.67
CA THR A 10 -16.34 10.21 8.55
C THR A 10 -16.38 9.48 9.90
N PRO A 11 -17.43 8.68 10.20
CA PRO A 11 -17.51 7.94 11.46
C PRO A 11 -16.26 7.09 11.74
N VAL A 12 -15.72 6.44 10.71
CA VAL A 12 -14.51 5.62 10.81
C VAL A 12 -13.23 6.48 10.90
N GLY A 13 -13.19 7.64 10.23
CA GLY A 13 -12.08 8.60 10.32
C GLY A 13 -11.95 9.22 11.70
N LEU A 14 -13.07 9.50 12.38
CA LEU A 14 -13.07 9.99 13.76
C LEU A 14 -12.52 8.95 14.74
N LYS A 15 -12.95 7.68 14.61
CA LYS A 15 -12.39 6.56 15.39
C LYS A 15 -10.89 6.39 15.15
N ALA A 16 -10.46 6.45 13.89
CA ALA A 16 -9.04 6.40 13.56
C ALA A 16 -8.25 7.56 14.18
N LYS A 17 -8.83 8.78 14.15
CA LYS A 17 -8.20 9.96 14.75
C LYS A 17 -7.98 9.79 16.25
N GLU A 18 -8.98 9.31 16.99
CA GLU A 18 -8.86 9.08 18.44
C GLU A 18 -7.73 8.11 18.78
N VAL A 19 -7.63 7.00 18.03
CA VAL A 19 -6.56 6.02 18.22
C VAL A 19 -5.19 6.61 17.89
N MET A 20 -5.08 7.37 16.80
CA MET A 20 -3.82 8.01 16.39
C MET A 20 -3.38 9.11 17.37
N ASP A 21 -4.31 9.93 17.85
CA ASP A 21 -4.03 10.99 18.82
C ASP A 21 -3.53 10.41 20.15
N ALA A 22 -4.04 9.23 20.53
CA ALA A 22 -3.58 8.47 21.70
C ALA A 22 -2.24 7.74 21.48
N GLY A 23 -1.61 7.88 20.31
CA GLY A 23 -0.37 7.17 19.94
C GLY A 23 -0.55 5.68 19.68
N GLY A 24 -1.81 5.22 19.56
CA GLY A 24 -2.17 3.84 19.26
C GLY A 24 -2.07 3.51 17.78
N LEU A 25 -2.05 2.21 17.49
CA LEU A 25 -2.15 1.69 16.13
C LEU A 25 -3.62 1.51 15.76
N VAL A 26 -4.00 2.05 14.59
CA VAL A 26 -5.34 1.86 14.04
C VAL A 26 -5.56 0.37 13.78
N SER A 27 -6.64 -0.19 14.30
CA SER A 27 -6.95 -1.62 14.12
C SER A 27 -7.26 -1.95 12.66
N ASP A 28 -6.99 -3.19 12.27
CA ASP A 28 -7.25 -3.69 10.91
C ASP A 28 -8.71 -3.47 10.49
N GLU A 29 -9.66 -3.69 11.41
CA GLU A 29 -11.09 -3.44 11.19
C GLU A 29 -11.39 -1.98 10.81
N ILE A 30 -10.76 -1.01 11.47
CA ILE A 30 -10.94 0.42 11.15
C ILE A 30 -10.35 0.71 9.76
N VAL A 31 -9.19 0.15 9.42
CA VAL A 31 -8.57 0.35 8.11
C VAL A 31 -9.43 -0.24 6.99
N VAL A 32 -9.93 -1.47 7.14
CA VAL A 32 -10.83 -2.12 6.18
C VAL A 32 -12.12 -1.33 6.02
N GLY A 33 -12.69 -0.82 7.11
CA GLY A 33 -13.87 0.05 7.06
C GLY A 33 -13.62 1.33 6.24
N ILE A 34 -12.45 1.95 6.39
CA ILE A 34 -12.07 3.12 5.57
C ILE A 34 -11.95 2.75 4.09
N ILE A 35 -11.35 1.61 3.77
CA ILE A 35 -11.19 1.15 2.39
C ILE A 35 -12.57 0.93 1.77
N ARG A 36 -13.44 0.19 2.45
CA ARG A 36 -14.81 -0.07 2.01
C ARG A 36 -15.55 1.23 1.68
N ASP A 37 -15.54 2.19 2.61
CA ASP A 37 -16.24 3.45 2.40
C ASP A 37 -15.61 4.25 1.24
N ARG A 38 -14.28 4.16 1.06
CA ARG A 38 -13.56 4.88 0.00
C ARG A 38 -13.79 4.30 -1.39
N ILE A 39 -13.81 2.97 -1.54
CA ILE A 39 -14.00 2.32 -2.85
C ILE A 39 -15.46 2.40 -3.33
N ALA A 40 -16.39 2.77 -2.45
CA ALA A 40 -17.79 3.03 -2.79
C ALA A 40 -18.03 4.41 -3.41
N GLU A 41 -17.05 5.32 -3.36
CA GLU A 41 -17.16 6.64 -3.98
C GLU A 41 -17.20 6.57 -5.52
N GLU A 42 -17.84 7.55 -6.16
CA GLU A 42 -18.10 7.55 -7.61
C GLU A 42 -16.83 7.40 -8.47
N ASP A 43 -15.72 7.97 -8.03
CA ASP A 43 -14.46 7.95 -8.77
C ASP A 43 -13.76 6.57 -8.75
N ALA A 44 -14.11 5.72 -7.78
CA ALA A 44 -13.56 4.37 -7.64
C ALA A 44 -14.37 3.30 -8.38
N LYS A 45 -15.52 3.66 -8.98
CA LYS A 45 -16.37 2.71 -9.72
C LYS A 45 -15.71 2.14 -10.98
N ASN A 46 -14.78 2.87 -11.57
CA ASN A 46 -14.01 2.42 -12.74
C ASN A 46 -12.79 1.56 -12.35
N GLY A 47 -12.58 1.32 -11.06
CA GLY A 47 -11.42 0.63 -10.53
C GLY A 47 -10.68 1.47 -9.50
N PHE A 48 -9.79 0.81 -8.77
CA PHE A 48 -8.99 1.42 -7.72
C PHE A 48 -7.63 0.74 -7.61
N ILE A 49 -6.66 1.45 -7.04
CA ILE A 49 -5.36 0.91 -6.66
C ILE A 49 -5.23 1.09 -5.15
N LEU A 50 -5.00 -0.02 -4.43
CA LEU A 50 -4.67 0.01 -3.02
C LEU A 50 -3.16 0.08 -2.86
N ASP A 51 -2.66 1.20 -2.35
CA ASP A 51 -1.24 1.41 -2.05
C ASP A 51 -1.00 1.40 -0.53
N GLY A 52 -0.09 0.54 -0.10
CA GLY A 52 0.30 0.39 1.29
C GLY A 52 -0.67 -0.43 2.16
N PHE A 53 -1.62 -1.14 1.55
CA PHE A 53 -2.53 -2.10 2.19
C PHE A 53 -2.85 -3.23 1.19
N PRO A 54 -2.94 -4.50 1.61
CA PRO A 54 -2.75 -5.02 2.97
C PRO A 54 -1.27 -5.14 3.38
N ARG A 55 -0.99 -5.09 4.68
CA ARG A 55 0.35 -5.22 5.28
C ARG A 55 0.53 -6.42 6.20
N THR A 56 -0.56 -7.14 6.50
CA THR A 56 -0.57 -8.35 7.33
C THR A 56 -1.47 -9.38 6.66
N LEU A 57 -1.33 -10.65 7.05
CA LEU A 57 -2.22 -11.71 6.56
C LEU A 57 -3.68 -11.46 6.94
N ALA A 58 -3.93 -11.06 8.20
CA ALA A 58 -5.28 -10.73 8.67
C ALA A 58 -5.93 -9.61 7.86
N GLN A 59 -5.14 -8.60 7.44
CA GLN A 59 -5.63 -7.54 6.56
C GLN A 59 -5.94 -8.04 5.15
N ALA A 60 -5.16 -8.98 4.62
CA ALA A 60 -5.40 -9.57 3.30
C ALA A 60 -6.69 -10.41 3.30
N GLU A 61 -6.89 -11.25 4.32
CA GLU A 61 -8.13 -12.03 4.50
C GLU A 61 -9.35 -11.11 4.66
N ALA A 62 -9.25 -10.08 5.49
CA ALA A 62 -10.33 -9.13 5.69
C ALA A 62 -10.62 -8.27 4.44
N LEU A 63 -9.61 -8.00 3.61
CA LEU A 63 -9.80 -7.34 2.32
C LEU A 63 -10.62 -8.22 1.38
N ASP A 64 -10.23 -9.49 1.25
CA ASP A 64 -10.87 -10.43 0.34
C ASP A 64 -12.34 -10.67 0.74
N GLU A 65 -12.62 -10.86 2.03
CA GLU A 65 -14.00 -10.95 2.56
C GLU A 65 -14.82 -9.69 2.27
N MET A 66 -14.23 -8.51 2.47
CA MET A 66 -14.91 -7.23 2.24
C MET A 66 -15.22 -7.04 0.74
N LEU A 67 -14.29 -7.37 -0.15
CA LEU A 67 -14.51 -7.29 -1.59
C LEU A 67 -15.63 -8.25 -2.01
N GLU A 68 -15.60 -9.50 -1.56
CA GLU A 68 -16.64 -10.50 -1.87
C GLU A 68 -18.02 -10.04 -1.40
N ALA A 69 -18.13 -9.52 -0.18
CA ALA A 69 -19.39 -9.00 0.37
C ALA A 69 -19.97 -7.82 -0.44
N ASN A 70 -19.12 -7.09 -1.18
CA ASN A 70 -19.52 -5.99 -2.05
C ASN A 70 -19.59 -6.40 -3.54
N SER A 71 -19.54 -7.70 -3.85
CA SER A 71 -19.50 -8.21 -5.23
C SER A 71 -18.35 -7.64 -6.08
N LEU A 72 -17.25 -7.32 -5.42
CA LEU A 72 -15.99 -6.88 -6.03
C LEU A 72 -14.97 -8.01 -5.96
N LYS A 73 -13.95 -7.95 -6.80
CA LYS A 73 -12.82 -8.88 -6.78
C LYS A 73 -11.53 -8.11 -7.03
N LEU A 74 -10.43 -8.64 -6.54
CA LEU A 74 -9.11 -8.14 -6.89
C LEU A 74 -8.71 -8.72 -8.26
N ASN A 75 -8.23 -7.86 -9.16
CA ASN A 75 -7.81 -8.28 -10.49
C ASN A 75 -6.32 -8.64 -10.57
N ALA A 76 -5.48 -7.98 -9.77
CA ALA A 76 -4.05 -8.20 -9.74
C ALA A 76 -3.44 -7.71 -8.42
N VAL A 77 -2.29 -8.28 -8.08
CA VAL A 77 -1.38 -7.81 -7.02
C VAL A 77 -0.01 -7.61 -7.64
N LEU A 78 0.58 -6.43 -7.46
CA LEU A 78 1.89 -6.10 -8.01
C LEU A 78 2.94 -6.07 -6.89
N GLU A 79 3.90 -6.99 -6.93
CA GLU A 79 5.08 -6.96 -6.05
C GLU A 79 6.23 -6.24 -6.76
N LEU A 80 6.59 -5.04 -6.27
CA LEU A 80 7.82 -4.37 -6.67
C LEU A 80 9.00 -4.97 -5.90
N ARG A 81 9.68 -5.95 -6.50
CA ARG A 81 10.80 -6.64 -5.88
C ARG A 81 12.07 -5.79 -6.00
N VAL A 82 12.71 -5.55 -4.87
CA VAL A 82 13.89 -4.67 -4.78
C VAL A 82 14.98 -5.28 -3.92
N ASP A 83 16.22 -4.94 -4.23
CA ASP A 83 17.37 -5.22 -3.39
C ASP A 83 17.34 -4.28 -2.17
N GLN A 84 16.95 -4.84 -1.02
CA GLN A 84 16.79 -4.09 0.23
C GLN A 84 18.09 -3.41 0.67
N SER A 85 19.26 -3.97 0.35
CA SER A 85 20.56 -3.40 0.73
C SER A 85 20.81 -2.04 0.06
N LYS A 86 20.21 -1.81 -1.11
CA LYS A 86 20.32 -0.57 -1.89
C LYS A 86 19.24 0.47 -1.56
N LEU A 87 18.26 0.12 -0.72
CA LEU A 87 17.17 1.03 -0.38
C LEU A 87 17.61 2.14 0.57
N VAL A 88 18.59 1.88 1.43
CA VAL A 88 19.10 2.89 2.39
C VAL A 88 19.62 4.11 1.65
N ASP A 89 20.45 3.91 0.62
CA ASP A 89 20.99 4.99 -0.21
C ASP A 89 19.88 5.79 -0.91
N ARG A 90 18.82 5.12 -1.37
CA ARG A 90 17.66 5.78 -1.98
C ARG A 90 16.91 6.67 -1.00
N ILE A 91 16.79 6.24 0.25
CA ILE A 91 16.12 7.01 1.30
C ILE A 91 16.94 8.23 1.71
N ILE A 92 18.25 8.05 1.88
CA ILE A 92 19.18 9.17 2.15
C ILE A 92 19.13 10.19 1.01
N LYS A 93 19.15 9.71 -0.24
CA LYS A 93 19.00 10.59 -1.42
C LYS A 93 17.66 11.32 -1.41
N ARG A 94 16.56 10.64 -1.09
CA ARG A 94 15.22 11.27 -1.00
C ARG A 94 15.18 12.39 0.04
N ALA A 95 15.79 12.19 1.21
CA ALA A 95 15.92 13.23 2.22
C ALA A 95 16.70 14.44 1.71
N ALA A 96 17.84 14.19 1.05
CA ALA A 96 18.69 15.24 0.49
C ALA A 96 17.98 16.03 -0.61
N ASP A 97 17.28 15.35 -1.53
CA ASP A 97 16.53 15.97 -2.62
C ASP A 97 15.37 16.82 -2.06
N ALA A 98 14.64 16.33 -1.05
CA ALA A 98 13.59 17.10 -0.37
C ALA A 98 14.15 18.36 0.32
N GLN A 99 15.28 18.22 1.03
CA GLN A 99 15.94 19.34 1.69
C GLN A 99 16.42 20.38 0.66
N ALA A 100 17.02 19.94 -0.44
CA ALA A 100 17.46 20.81 -1.54
C ALA A 100 16.28 21.54 -2.21
N ALA A 101 15.11 20.90 -2.29
CA ALA A 101 13.88 21.48 -2.80
C ALA A 101 13.12 22.35 -1.77
N GLY A 102 13.63 22.52 -0.55
CA GLY A 102 12.95 23.27 0.52
C GLY A 102 11.68 22.59 1.05
N GLN A 103 11.53 21.28 0.81
CA GLN A 103 10.41 20.47 1.26
C GLN A 103 10.72 19.85 2.64
N PRO A 104 9.70 19.61 3.48
CA PRO A 104 9.91 18.93 4.75
C PRO A 104 10.44 17.51 4.53
N VAL A 105 11.60 17.22 5.11
CA VAL A 105 12.16 15.86 5.15
C VAL A 105 11.24 14.99 5.99
N ARG A 106 10.91 13.79 5.49
CA ARG A 106 10.01 12.90 6.21
C ARG A 106 10.76 12.26 7.37
N LYS A 107 10.11 12.10 8.52
CA LYS A 107 10.72 11.48 9.71
C LYS A 107 11.23 10.06 9.42
N ASP A 108 10.56 9.36 8.52
CA ASP A 108 10.89 8.01 8.08
C ASP A 108 11.98 7.94 7.01
N ASP A 109 12.58 9.08 6.63
CA ASP A 109 13.79 9.14 5.81
C ASP A 109 15.09 9.06 6.62
N ASP A 110 15.00 8.96 7.94
CA ASP A 110 16.14 8.66 8.81
C ASP A 110 16.57 7.18 8.66
N PRO A 111 17.88 6.87 8.50
CA PRO A 111 18.35 5.50 8.30
C PRO A 111 17.96 4.50 9.40
N GLU A 112 17.96 4.91 10.67
CA GLU A 112 17.59 4.04 11.79
C GLU A 112 16.08 3.78 11.78
N VAL A 113 15.27 4.81 11.55
CA VAL A 113 13.81 4.65 11.39
C VAL A 113 13.49 3.78 10.17
N PHE A 114 14.21 3.96 9.07
CA PHE A 114 14.05 3.15 7.86
C PHE A 114 14.36 1.68 8.13
N LYS A 115 15.45 1.37 8.84
CA LYS A 115 15.80 -0.01 9.20
C LYS A 115 14.70 -0.67 10.03
N GLN A 116 14.16 0.02 11.04
CA GLN A 116 13.03 -0.49 11.84
C GLN A 116 11.79 -0.76 10.98
N ARG A 117 11.51 0.10 10.00
CA ARG A 117 10.40 -0.09 9.06
C ARG A 117 10.63 -1.26 8.12
N LEU A 118 11.86 -1.47 7.67
CA LEU A 118 12.23 -2.59 6.81
C LEU A 118 12.12 -3.92 7.56
N GLU A 119 12.53 -3.96 8.82
CA GLU A 119 12.34 -5.11 9.71
C GLU A 119 10.85 -5.42 9.93
N ALA A 120 10.02 -4.39 10.15
CA ALA A 120 8.57 -4.55 10.24
C ALA A 120 7.96 -5.08 8.93
N TYR A 121 8.38 -4.56 7.78
CA TYR A 121 7.97 -5.06 6.47
C TYR A 121 8.29 -6.55 6.30
N ASN A 122 9.53 -6.96 6.62
CA ASN A 122 9.96 -8.35 6.47
C ASN A 122 9.20 -9.31 7.39
N ARG A 123 8.83 -8.85 8.60
CA ARG A 123 8.07 -9.65 9.56
C ARG A 123 6.59 -9.77 9.18
N ASP A 124 5.97 -8.64 8.84
CA ASP A 124 4.50 -8.54 8.79
C ASP A 124 3.96 -8.54 7.35
N THR A 125 4.66 -7.90 6.42
CA THR A 125 4.17 -7.66 5.05
C THR A 125 4.70 -8.66 4.03
N ALA A 126 5.95 -9.12 4.17
CA ALA A 126 6.51 -10.12 3.25
C ALA A 126 5.71 -11.43 3.22
N VAL A 127 5.02 -11.78 4.31
CA VAL A 127 4.15 -12.97 4.38
C VAL A 127 2.85 -12.85 3.58
N VAL A 128 2.49 -11.64 3.14
CA VAL A 128 1.33 -11.41 2.26
C VAL A 128 1.62 -11.87 0.83
N VAL A 129 2.88 -11.88 0.41
CA VAL A 129 3.28 -12.33 -0.94
C VAL A 129 2.89 -13.80 -1.17
N PRO A 130 3.29 -14.77 -0.32
CA PRO A 130 2.86 -16.17 -0.47
C PRO A 130 1.34 -16.40 -0.39
N TYR A 131 0.59 -15.47 0.22
CA TYR A 131 -0.87 -15.53 0.25
C TYR A 131 -1.45 -15.28 -1.15
N TYR A 132 -1.05 -14.18 -1.80
CA TYR A 132 -1.52 -13.84 -3.15
C TYR A 132 -0.81 -14.61 -4.28
N GLU A 133 0.34 -15.24 -4.04
CA GLU A 133 0.92 -16.21 -4.98
C GLU A 133 -0.05 -17.37 -5.24
N LYS A 134 -0.74 -17.86 -4.19
CA LYS A 134 -1.66 -19.00 -4.30
C LYS A 134 -2.94 -18.67 -5.04
N THR A 135 -3.32 -17.39 -5.11
CA THR A 135 -4.53 -16.95 -5.84
C THR A 135 -4.28 -16.82 -7.34
N GLY A 136 -3.01 -16.83 -7.78
CA GLY A 136 -2.64 -16.59 -9.18
C GLY A 136 -2.77 -15.12 -9.62
N LEU A 137 -3.02 -14.20 -8.68
CA LEU A 137 -3.17 -12.77 -8.95
C LEU A 137 -1.84 -12.00 -8.86
N LEU A 138 -0.80 -12.60 -8.27
CA LEU A 138 0.48 -11.94 -8.06
C LEU A 138 1.28 -11.83 -9.37
N SER A 139 1.70 -10.62 -9.70
CA SER A 139 2.72 -10.33 -10.70
C SER A 139 3.92 -9.66 -10.04
N VAL A 140 5.10 -10.23 -10.25
CA VAL A 140 6.35 -9.71 -9.70
C VAL A 140 7.02 -8.81 -10.74
N ILE A 141 7.40 -7.61 -10.32
CA ILE A 141 8.03 -6.59 -11.15
C ILE A 141 9.39 -6.25 -10.55
N ASP A 142 10.42 -6.18 -11.38
CA ASP A 142 11.75 -5.77 -10.94
C ASP A 142 11.80 -4.26 -10.66
N GLY A 143 11.69 -3.89 -9.38
CA GLY A 143 11.75 -2.51 -8.93
C GLY A 143 13.17 -1.91 -8.91
N MET A 144 14.19 -2.64 -9.36
CA MET A 144 15.56 -2.15 -9.49
C MET A 144 15.86 -1.52 -10.86
N GLN A 145 14.96 -1.68 -11.83
CA GLN A 145 15.09 -1.08 -13.16
C GLN A 145 14.82 0.45 -13.15
N SER A 146 15.00 1.09 -14.29
CA SER A 146 14.63 2.50 -14.46
C SER A 146 13.11 2.71 -14.31
N ILE A 147 12.69 3.94 -14.04
CA ILE A 147 11.26 4.28 -13.90
C ILE A 147 10.49 3.87 -15.15
N ASP A 148 11.03 4.15 -16.34
CA ASP A 148 10.38 3.84 -17.62
C ASP A 148 10.18 2.33 -17.81
N GLU A 149 11.19 1.53 -17.45
CA GLU A 149 11.10 0.06 -17.52
C GLU A 149 10.11 -0.51 -16.51
N VAL A 150 10.10 0.01 -15.28
CA VAL A 150 9.14 -0.38 -14.25
C VAL A 150 7.72 -0.02 -14.69
N THR A 151 7.52 1.18 -15.23
CA THR A 151 6.23 1.61 -15.79
C THR A 151 5.78 0.70 -16.92
N ALA A 152 6.64 0.40 -17.88
CA ALA A 152 6.32 -0.52 -18.97
C ALA A 152 5.94 -1.92 -18.47
N SER A 153 6.62 -2.41 -17.44
CA SER A 153 6.31 -3.70 -16.81
C SER A 153 4.95 -3.71 -16.13
N ILE A 154 4.60 -2.63 -15.42
CA ILE A 154 3.27 -2.45 -14.81
C ILE A 154 2.21 -2.41 -15.91
N ASP A 155 2.41 -1.60 -16.94
CA ASP A 155 1.45 -1.45 -18.04
C ASP A 155 1.21 -2.79 -18.76
N SER A 156 2.25 -3.59 -18.97
CA SER A 156 2.11 -4.92 -19.56
C SER A 156 1.24 -5.85 -18.71
N VAL A 157 1.33 -5.77 -17.38
CA VAL A 157 0.47 -6.57 -16.49
C VAL A 157 -0.97 -6.06 -16.58
N LEU A 158 -1.18 -4.75 -16.53
CA LEU A 158 -2.51 -4.14 -16.54
C LEU A 158 -3.25 -4.38 -17.87
N GLN A 159 -2.56 -4.24 -19.02
CA GLN A 159 -3.14 -4.53 -20.33
C GLN A 159 -3.59 -5.98 -20.46
N GLY A 160 -2.84 -6.93 -19.87
CA GLY A 160 -3.23 -8.35 -19.82
C GLY A 160 -4.48 -8.64 -18.98
N LEU A 161 -4.96 -7.68 -18.17
CA LEU A 161 -6.23 -7.79 -17.44
C LEU A 161 -7.41 -7.42 -18.33
N ASP A 162 -7.27 -6.40 -19.18
CA ASP A 162 -8.32 -5.94 -20.10
C ASP A 162 -8.67 -6.99 -21.17
N GLU A 163 -7.69 -7.82 -21.59
CA GLU A 163 -7.91 -8.89 -22.56
C GLU A 163 -8.72 -10.09 -22.01
N LYS A 164 -8.90 -10.17 -20.68
CA LYS A 164 -9.57 -11.28 -19.99
C LYS A 164 -11.01 -10.97 -19.54
N VAL A 165 -11.52 -9.78 -19.88
CA VAL A 165 -12.88 -9.31 -19.54
C VAL A 165 -13.81 -9.41 -20.74
#